data_AF-A0A3L6FZ57-F1
#
_entry.id   AF-A0A3L6FZ57-F1
#
_cell.length_a   1.000
_cell.length_b   1.000
_cell.length_c   1.000
_cell.angle_alpha   90.00
_cell.angle_beta   90.00
_cell.angle_gamma   90.00
#
_symmetry.space_group_name_H-M   'P 1'
#
loop_
_entity.id
_entity.type
_entity.pdbx_description
1 polymer ?
#
loop_
_entity_poly.entity_id
_entity_poly.type
_entity_poly.pdbx_seq_one_letter_code
_entity_poly.pdbx_strand_id
1 'polypeptide(L)'
;MMWCKLTVNASNNMGAKKLLHVKRPYIFWTSCATHTINLMLQGIGNMPQFKKVIDQAKTFTIFVYGHTRTLECMRHFTEGKEIVRPGVTRFASNYLTLDSIQEKKDQLRKMVVHSRWDSLKDVKSKKGKNAIATILNPSFWKDVKLTLAVFAPLFKVLRLVDGDVKPLMGFVYGKLLKAKRQVKEALGNVENRFKDVVAVIEKKMAGRLDSPLHLTAYLLNPHYNYADPSIFDAPKITEGFISCVETFYYHDDEMQEQAANIKLQKFQNREDPFSKKLARTFENFDCNPASWWRLYGTKTPALQKMATKILSLTSNSSGCERNWSGFDGVSTYLLSTLQQHYNKNAELKVLLFLIYRCTLRREIG
;
A
#
# COMPACT_ATOMS: atom_id res chain seq x y z
N MET A 1 5.08 8.07 25.96
CA MET A 1 5.94 7.45 24.92
C MET A 1 5.00 6.96 23.80
N MET A 2 5.15 7.41 22.54
CA MET A 2 4.23 6.99 21.46
C MET A 2 4.60 5.58 21.00
N TRP A 3 3.66 4.64 21.14
CA TRP A 3 3.80 3.29 20.62
C TRP A 3 2.84 3.14 19.43
N CYS A 4 3.41 2.86 18.26
CA CYS A 4 2.65 2.48 17.09
C CYS A 4 2.99 1.03 16.73
N LYS A 5 1.97 0.19 16.55
CA LYS A 5 2.11 -1.19 16.08
C LYS A 5 1.51 -1.32 14.68
N LEU A 6 2.35 -1.76 13.74
CA LEU A 6 1.99 -2.11 12.37
C LEU A 6 1.89 -3.63 12.27
N THR A 7 0.75 -4.13 11.80
CA THR A 7 0.56 -5.57 11.59
C THR A 7 -0.08 -5.88 10.25
N VAL A 8 0.17 -7.08 9.75
CA VAL A 8 -0.63 -7.70 8.68
C VAL A 8 -2.07 -7.87 9.18
N ASN A 9 -3.06 -7.68 8.30
CA ASN A 9 -4.48 -7.65 8.67
C ASN A 9 -5.10 -9.04 8.87
N ALA A 10 -4.34 -10.02 9.35
CA ALA A 10 -4.87 -11.34 9.72
C ALA A 10 -5.92 -11.20 10.84
N SER A 11 -6.94 -12.06 10.83
CA SER A 11 -8.04 -12.06 11.81
C SER A 11 -7.53 -12.01 13.26
N ASN A 12 -6.52 -12.82 13.57
CA ASN A 12 -5.93 -12.90 14.91
C ASN A 12 -5.28 -11.57 15.33
N ASN A 13 -4.63 -10.86 14.41
CA ASN A 13 -4.03 -9.55 14.68
C ASN A 13 -5.11 -8.48 14.90
N MET A 14 -6.23 -8.56 14.17
CA MET A 14 -7.36 -7.65 14.36
C MET A 14 -8.09 -7.92 15.69
N GLY A 15 -8.15 -9.18 16.13
CA GLY A 15 -8.63 -9.53 17.48
C GLY A 15 -7.70 -8.99 18.58
N ALA A 16 -6.39 -9.18 18.42
CA ALA A 16 -5.40 -8.65 19.35
C ALA A 16 -5.43 -7.11 19.43
N LYS A 17 -5.67 -6.41 18.31
CA LYS A 17 -5.89 -4.95 18.30
C LYS A 17 -6.99 -4.55 19.28
N LYS A 18 -8.15 -5.23 19.23
CA LYS A 18 -9.31 -4.91 20.08
C LYS A 18 -8.97 -5.09 21.56
N LEU A 19 -8.36 -6.21 21.92
CA LEU A 19 -7.96 -6.51 23.30
C LEU A 19 -6.90 -5.53 23.82
N LEU A 20 -5.93 -5.17 22.98
CA LEU A 20 -4.88 -4.22 23.35
C LEU A 20 -5.45 -2.82 23.59
N HIS A 21 -6.41 -2.40 22.78
CA HIS A 21 -7.02 -1.07 22.90
C HIS A 21 -7.72 -0.89 24.26
N VAL A 22 -8.37 -1.93 24.78
CA VAL A 22 -8.97 -1.92 26.13
C VAL A 22 -7.91 -1.76 27.23
N LYS A 23 -6.79 -2.48 27.13
CA LYS A 23 -5.74 -2.45 28.17
C LYS A 23 -4.80 -1.24 28.05
N ARG A 24 -4.67 -0.68 26.84
CA ARG A 24 -3.66 0.34 26.47
C ARG A 24 -4.26 1.30 25.42
N PRO A 25 -5.20 2.17 25.82
CA PRO A 25 -5.91 3.06 24.90
C PRO A 25 -4.99 4.06 24.18
N TYR A 26 -3.86 4.41 24.78
CA TYR A 26 -2.84 5.32 24.24
C TYR A 26 -1.91 4.71 23.15
N ILE A 27 -2.13 3.46 22.75
CA ILE A 27 -1.34 2.81 21.69
C ILE A 27 -2.05 2.94 20.34
N PHE A 28 -1.35 3.53 19.37
CA PHE A 28 -1.82 3.54 18.00
C PHE A 28 -1.65 2.16 17.37
N TRP A 29 -2.73 1.63 16.82
CA TRP A 29 -2.69 0.44 15.98
C TRP A 29 -3.12 0.76 14.57
N THR A 30 -2.24 0.47 13.62
CA THR A 30 -2.51 0.72 12.21
C THR A 30 -2.30 -0.54 11.36
N SER A 31 -3.11 -0.65 10.32
CA SER A 31 -3.01 -1.71 9.33
C SER A 31 -1.84 -1.45 8.39
N CYS A 32 -1.17 -2.51 7.94
CA CYS A 32 -0.14 -2.38 6.91
C CYS A 32 -0.72 -1.79 5.61
N ALA A 33 -0.13 -0.71 5.10
CA ALA A 33 -0.58 -0.03 3.88
C ALA A 33 -0.45 -0.95 2.66
N THR A 34 0.69 -1.63 2.50
CA THR A 34 0.94 -2.59 1.41
C THR A 34 -0.15 -3.66 1.36
N HIS A 35 -0.48 -4.25 2.51
CA HIS A 35 -1.53 -5.27 2.58
C HIS A 35 -2.91 -4.69 2.28
N THR A 36 -3.23 -3.52 2.82
CA THR A 36 -4.54 -2.89 2.62
C THR A 36 -4.77 -2.47 1.16
N ILE A 37 -3.75 -1.93 0.49
CA ILE A 37 -3.81 -1.61 -0.95
C ILE A 37 -3.91 -2.88 -1.80
N ASN A 38 -3.21 -3.95 -1.43
CA ASN A 38 -3.35 -5.24 -2.10
C ASN A 38 -4.79 -5.80 -1.97
N LEU A 39 -5.46 -5.58 -0.83
CA LEU A 39 -6.89 -5.90 -0.66
C LEU A 39 -7.83 -5.02 -1.51
N MET A 40 -7.46 -3.77 -1.80
CA MET A 40 -8.19 -2.92 -2.74
C MET A 40 -8.07 -3.49 -4.16
N LEU A 41 -6.85 -3.78 -4.61
CA LEU A 41 -6.58 -4.41 -5.90
C LEU A 41 -7.31 -5.76 -6.04
N GLN A 42 -7.36 -6.55 -4.97
CA GLN A 42 -8.14 -7.78 -4.91
C GLN A 42 -9.64 -7.53 -5.09
N GLY A 43 -10.20 -6.59 -4.32
CA GLY A 43 -11.62 -6.29 -4.38
C GLY A 43 -12.05 -5.86 -5.78
N ILE A 44 -11.24 -5.01 -6.42
CA ILE A 44 -11.49 -4.55 -7.80
C ILE A 44 -11.32 -5.74 -8.76
N GLY A 45 -10.23 -6.50 -8.66
CA GLY A 45 -9.98 -7.65 -9.54
C GLY A 45 -11.00 -8.78 -9.45
N ASN A 46 -11.79 -8.84 -8.39
CA ASN A 46 -12.89 -9.80 -8.23
C ASN A 46 -14.20 -9.33 -8.89
N MET A 47 -14.32 -8.08 -9.30
CA MET A 47 -15.51 -7.60 -10.01
C MET A 47 -15.60 -8.28 -11.39
N PRO A 48 -16.81 -8.67 -11.86
CA PRO A 48 -16.97 -9.47 -13.09
C PRO A 48 -16.22 -8.93 -14.31
N GLN A 49 -16.26 -7.61 -14.51
CA GLN A 49 -15.60 -6.95 -15.64
C GLN A 49 -14.08 -7.13 -15.65
N PHE A 50 -13.42 -7.05 -14.49
CA PHE A 50 -11.96 -7.18 -14.39
C PHE A 50 -11.55 -8.65 -14.22
N LYS A 51 -12.35 -9.42 -13.48
CA LYS A 51 -12.12 -10.84 -13.24
C LYS A 51 -12.05 -11.64 -14.53
N LYS A 52 -12.97 -11.37 -15.47
CA LYS A 52 -12.97 -12.02 -16.79
C LYS A 52 -11.63 -11.83 -17.52
N VAL A 53 -11.13 -10.60 -17.56
CA VAL A 53 -9.86 -10.26 -18.25
C VAL A 53 -8.67 -10.93 -17.57
N ILE A 54 -8.63 -10.87 -16.23
CA ILE A 54 -7.59 -11.52 -15.43
C ILE A 54 -7.59 -13.03 -15.66
N ASP A 55 -8.76 -13.67 -15.68
CA ASP A 55 -8.88 -15.12 -15.86
C ASP A 55 -8.52 -15.54 -17.30
N GLN A 56 -8.86 -14.73 -18.31
CA GLN A 56 -8.40 -14.93 -19.70
C GLN A 56 -6.88 -14.86 -19.83
N ALA A 57 -6.26 -13.82 -19.26
CA ALA A 57 -4.81 -13.66 -19.24
C ALA A 57 -4.10 -14.80 -18.49
N LYS A 58 -4.65 -15.23 -17.35
CA LYS A 58 -4.17 -16.38 -16.59
C LYS A 58 -4.25 -17.67 -17.40
N THR A 59 -5.39 -17.92 -18.05
CA THR A 59 -5.59 -19.12 -18.87
C THR A 59 -4.60 -19.18 -20.01
N PHE A 60 -4.38 -18.06 -20.70
CA PHE A 60 -3.36 -17.94 -21.74
C PHE A 60 -1.95 -18.23 -21.20
N THR A 61 -1.59 -17.61 -20.08
CA THR A 61 -0.27 -17.80 -19.46
C THR A 61 -0.06 -19.25 -19.04
N ILE A 62 -1.04 -19.87 -18.37
CA ILE A 62 -0.97 -21.27 -17.96
C ILE A 62 -0.79 -22.18 -19.17
N PHE A 63 -1.48 -21.91 -20.29
CA PHE A 63 -1.33 -22.70 -21.51
C PHE A 63 0.07 -22.58 -22.11
N VAL A 64 0.58 -21.35 -22.29
CA VAL A 64 1.90 -21.12 -22.90
C VAL A 64 3.03 -21.74 -22.07
N TYR A 65 2.98 -21.61 -20.75
CA TYR A 65 3.99 -22.18 -19.85
C TYR A 65 3.77 -23.67 -19.54
N GLY A 66 2.62 -24.23 -19.89
CA GLY A 66 2.25 -25.62 -19.61
C GLY A 66 2.96 -26.64 -20.49
N HIS A 67 3.49 -26.22 -21.65
CA HIS A 67 4.20 -27.10 -22.57
C HIS A 67 5.54 -26.48 -23.00
N THR A 68 6.60 -27.29 -23.04
CA THR A 68 7.96 -26.84 -23.42
C THR A 68 7.98 -26.16 -24.78
N ARG A 69 7.30 -26.76 -25.78
CA ARG A 69 7.29 -26.25 -27.15
C ARG A 69 6.49 -24.96 -27.31
N THR A 70 5.39 -24.78 -26.58
CA THR A 70 4.63 -23.51 -26.61
C THR A 70 5.41 -22.39 -25.93
N LEU A 71 6.14 -22.71 -24.86
CA LEU A 71 7.02 -21.77 -24.16
C LEU A 71 8.21 -21.33 -25.03
N GLU A 72 8.90 -22.28 -25.66
CA GLU A 72 9.97 -22.00 -26.61
C GLU A 72 9.49 -21.15 -27.79
N CYS A 73 8.30 -21.44 -28.32
CA CYS A 73 7.68 -20.65 -29.37
C CYS A 73 7.44 -19.21 -28.89
N MET A 74 6.86 -19.01 -27.70
CA MET A 74 6.68 -17.67 -27.14
C MET A 74 7.99 -16.91 -26.98
N ARG A 75 9.01 -17.55 -26.41
CA ARG A 75 10.36 -16.96 -26.25
C ARG A 75 10.97 -16.55 -27.58
N HIS A 76 10.74 -17.31 -28.65
CA HIS A 76 11.22 -16.96 -29.98
C HIS A 76 10.61 -15.63 -30.47
N PHE A 77 9.31 -15.43 -30.29
CA PHE A 77 8.63 -14.19 -30.71
C PHE A 77 8.86 -13.01 -29.76
N THR A 78 9.19 -13.26 -28.49
CA THR A 78 9.41 -12.22 -27.48
C THR A 78 10.89 -11.91 -27.23
N GLU A 79 11.80 -12.41 -28.08
CA GLU A 79 13.26 -12.22 -27.92
C GLU A 79 13.76 -12.68 -26.54
N GLY A 80 13.22 -13.81 -26.05
CA GLY A 80 13.53 -14.35 -24.73
C GLY A 80 12.87 -13.62 -23.56
N LYS A 81 12.10 -12.54 -23.80
CA LYS A 81 11.43 -11.80 -22.72
C LYS A 81 10.23 -12.59 -22.19
N GLU A 82 10.27 -12.90 -20.89
CA GLU A 82 9.24 -13.65 -20.19
C GLU A 82 7.98 -12.82 -19.89
N ILE A 83 6.84 -13.51 -19.71
CA ILE A 83 5.64 -12.92 -19.12
C ILE A 83 5.76 -13.02 -17.61
N VAL A 84 5.51 -11.91 -16.90
CA VAL A 84 5.46 -11.94 -15.43
C VAL A 84 4.31 -12.83 -15.00
N ARG A 85 4.62 -13.89 -14.25
CA ARG A 85 3.61 -14.86 -13.80
C ARG A 85 2.85 -14.36 -12.58
N PRO A 86 1.54 -14.65 -12.47
CA PRO A 86 0.77 -14.32 -11.29
C PRO A 86 1.28 -15.14 -10.09
N GLY A 87 1.64 -14.45 -9.01
CA GLY A 87 1.99 -15.08 -7.73
C GLY A 87 0.73 -15.37 -6.92
N VAL A 88 0.76 -16.48 -6.15
CA VAL A 88 -0.40 -16.96 -5.38
C VAL A 88 -0.82 -15.96 -4.28
N THR A 89 0.13 -15.17 -3.75
CA THR A 89 -0.06 -14.38 -2.51
C THR A 89 -0.20 -12.87 -2.69
N ARG A 90 -0.07 -12.32 -3.91
CA ARG A 90 -0.06 -10.86 -4.14
C ARG A 90 -0.88 -10.46 -5.37
N PHE A 91 -2.03 -9.79 -5.20
CA PHE A 91 -2.87 -9.31 -6.31
C PHE A 91 -2.16 -8.31 -7.23
N ALA A 92 -1.13 -7.64 -6.71
CA ALA A 92 -0.18 -6.86 -7.50
C ALA A 92 0.44 -7.64 -8.68
N SER A 93 0.56 -8.98 -8.58
CA SER A 93 1.07 -9.80 -9.69
C SER A 93 0.11 -9.90 -10.86
N ASN A 94 -1.21 -9.79 -10.63
CA ASN A 94 -2.18 -9.78 -11.73
C ASN A 94 -1.99 -8.53 -12.60
N TYR A 95 -1.71 -7.38 -11.98
CA TYR A 95 -1.37 -6.15 -12.70
C TYR A 95 -0.11 -6.36 -13.54
N LEU A 96 0.99 -6.85 -12.94
CA LEU A 96 2.24 -7.12 -13.65
C LEU A 96 2.08 -8.13 -14.80
N THR A 97 1.23 -9.15 -14.62
CA THR A 97 0.93 -10.13 -15.67
C THR A 97 0.25 -9.45 -16.85
N LEU A 98 -0.80 -8.66 -16.60
CA LEU A 98 -1.53 -7.93 -17.64
C LEU A 98 -0.64 -6.90 -18.34
N ASP A 99 0.19 -6.19 -17.58
CA ASP A 99 1.12 -5.18 -18.10
C ASP A 99 2.15 -5.83 -19.03
N SER A 100 2.76 -6.93 -18.57
CA SER A 100 3.69 -7.71 -19.39
C SER A 100 3.05 -8.34 -20.63
N ILE A 101 1.77 -8.73 -20.59
CA ILE A 101 1.04 -9.23 -21.78
C ILE A 101 0.78 -8.08 -22.74
N GLN A 102 0.41 -6.90 -22.22
CA GLN A 102 0.14 -5.70 -23.01
C GLN A 102 1.40 -5.18 -23.72
N GLU A 103 2.56 -5.21 -23.06
CA GLU A 103 3.86 -4.89 -23.67
C GLU A 103 4.23 -5.82 -24.83
N LYS A 104 3.83 -7.09 -24.73
CA LYS A 104 4.15 -8.14 -25.71
C LYS A 104 3.04 -8.36 -26.73
N LYS A 105 2.06 -7.45 -26.81
CA LYS A 105 0.84 -7.61 -27.61
C LYS A 105 1.12 -8.01 -29.05
N ASP A 106 2.00 -7.28 -29.72
CA ASP A 106 2.23 -7.48 -31.16
C ASP A 106 3.01 -8.75 -31.43
N GLN A 107 3.98 -9.09 -30.58
CA GLN A 107 4.72 -10.34 -30.61
C GLN A 107 3.79 -11.54 -30.40
N LEU A 108 2.90 -11.48 -29.40
CA LEU A 108 1.94 -12.55 -29.11
C LEU A 108 0.92 -12.72 -30.25
N ARG A 109 0.46 -11.62 -30.86
CA ARG A 109 -0.44 -11.68 -32.03
C ARG A 109 0.24 -12.28 -33.25
N LYS A 110 1.50 -11.92 -33.51
CA LYS A 110 2.30 -12.53 -34.58
C LYS A 110 2.53 -14.01 -34.32
N MET A 111 2.83 -14.39 -33.08
CA MET A 111 3.06 -15.77 -32.68
C MET A 111 1.87 -16.67 -33.02
N VAL A 112 0.65 -16.31 -32.57
CA VAL A 112 -0.52 -17.22 -32.67
C VAL A 112 -1.03 -17.44 -34.09
N VAL A 113 -0.59 -16.64 -35.06
CA VAL A 113 -0.92 -16.79 -36.50
C VAL A 113 0.23 -17.36 -37.33
N HIS A 114 1.41 -17.55 -36.74
CA HIS A 114 2.59 -18.01 -37.45
C HIS A 114 2.57 -19.54 -37.63
N SER A 115 3.12 -20.04 -38.74
CA SER A 115 3.20 -21.48 -39.04
C SER A 115 3.87 -22.29 -37.92
N ARG A 116 4.93 -21.74 -37.31
CA ARG A 116 5.62 -22.30 -36.14
C ARG A 116 4.70 -22.58 -34.94
N TRP A 117 3.70 -21.73 -34.71
CA TRP A 117 2.70 -21.97 -33.67
C TRP A 117 1.68 -23.01 -34.14
N ASP A 118 1.20 -22.89 -35.38
CA ASP A 118 0.20 -23.79 -35.94
C ASP A 118 0.68 -25.24 -36.07
N SER A 119 1.99 -25.46 -36.25
CA SER A 119 2.59 -26.80 -36.31
C SER A 119 2.62 -27.55 -34.97
N LEU A 120 2.34 -26.87 -33.85
CA LEU A 120 2.38 -27.49 -32.52
C LEU A 120 1.13 -28.34 -32.26
N LYS A 121 1.31 -29.58 -31.76
CA LYS A 121 0.18 -30.46 -31.42
C LYS A 121 -0.69 -29.86 -30.31
N ASP A 122 -0.08 -29.26 -29.30
CA ASP A 122 -0.77 -28.73 -28.12
C ASP A 122 -1.74 -27.58 -28.46
N VAL A 123 -1.46 -26.80 -29.51
CA VAL A 123 -2.30 -25.65 -29.90
C VAL A 123 -3.60 -26.07 -30.58
N LYS A 124 -3.67 -27.30 -31.10
CA LYS A 124 -4.89 -27.88 -31.70
C LYS A 124 -5.90 -28.33 -30.64
N SER A 125 -5.49 -28.45 -29.38
CA SER A 125 -6.38 -28.73 -28.25
C SER A 125 -7.42 -27.62 -28.05
N LYS A 126 -8.50 -27.92 -27.31
CA LYS A 126 -9.49 -26.91 -26.91
C LYS A 126 -8.85 -25.71 -26.18
N LYS A 127 -7.85 -25.98 -25.32
CA LYS A 127 -7.11 -24.93 -24.60
C LYS A 127 -6.29 -24.04 -25.55
N GLY A 128 -5.63 -24.64 -26.54
CA GLY A 128 -4.87 -23.92 -27.55
C GLY A 128 -5.74 -23.06 -28.47
N LYS A 129 -6.87 -23.59 -28.94
CA LYS A 129 -7.86 -22.82 -29.71
C LYS A 129 -8.40 -21.62 -28.91
N ASN A 130 -8.69 -21.81 -27.63
CA ASN A 130 -9.10 -20.72 -26.74
C ASN A 130 -8.00 -19.67 -26.53
N ALA A 131 -6.73 -20.08 -26.43
CA ALA A 131 -5.59 -19.17 -26.31
C ALA A 131 -5.46 -18.29 -27.57
N ILE A 132 -5.55 -18.89 -28.76
CA ILE A 132 -5.55 -18.16 -30.05
C ILE A 132 -6.72 -17.17 -30.10
N ALA A 133 -7.93 -17.64 -29.80
CA ALA A 133 -9.13 -16.79 -29.81
C ALA A 133 -9.00 -15.60 -28.85
N THR A 134 -8.41 -15.80 -27.66
CA THR A 134 -8.17 -14.73 -26.68
C THR A 134 -7.20 -13.67 -27.22
N ILE A 135 -6.05 -14.09 -27.75
CA ILE A 135 -5.00 -13.18 -28.25
C ILE A 135 -5.44 -12.43 -29.52
N LEU A 136 -6.28 -13.03 -30.35
CA LEU A 136 -6.79 -12.36 -31.55
C LEU A 136 -8.00 -11.45 -31.28
N ASN A 137 -8.67 -11.59 -30.13
CA ASN A 137 -9.87 -10.83 -29.80
C ASN A 137 -9.53 -9.34 -29.51
N PRO A 138 -10.02 -8.37 -30.31
CA PRO A 138 -9.78 -6.95 -30.08
C PRO A 138 -10.35 -6.43 -28.75
N SER A 139 -11.50 -6.96 -28.32
CA SER A 139 -12.16 -6.57 -27.07
C SER A 139 -11.32 -6.98 -25.85
N PHE A 140 -10.65 -8.14 -25.90
CA PHE A 140 -9.73 -8.55 -24.84
C PHE A 140 -8.64 -7.49 -24.61
N TRP A 141 -8.00 -7.01 -25.67
CA TRP A 141 -6.96 -5.98 -25.55
C TRP A 141 -7.50 -4.62 -25.08
N LYS A 142 -8.73 -4.26 -25.48
CA LYS A 142 -9.40 -3.06 -24.97
C LYS A 142 -9.63 -3.17 -23.46
N ASP A 143 -10.12 -4.32 -23.01
CA ASP A 143 -10.42 -4.58 -21.61
C ASP A 143 -9.14 -4.71 -20.76
N VAL A 144 -8.04 -5.25 -21.31
CA VAL A 144 -6.70 -5.23 -20.69
C VAL A 144 -6.24 -3.80 -20.44
N LYS A 145 -6.31 -2.93 -21.45
CA LYS A 145 -5.94 -1.51 -21.30
C LYS A 145 -6.76 -0.80 -20.23
N LEU A 146 -8.08 -1.02 -20.23
CA LEU A 146 -8.95 -0.44 -19.20
C LEU A 146 -8.61 -0.97 -17.80
N THR A 147 -8.38 -2.27 -17.66
CA THR A 147 -8.00 -2.90 -16.38
C THR A 147 -6.68 -2.32 -15.87
N LEU A 148 -5.69 -2.15 -16.74
CA LEU A 148 -4.41 -1.52 -16.39
C LEU A 148 -4.60 -0.06 -15.98
N ALA A 149 -5.42 0.72 -16.68
CA ALA A 149 -5.70 2.11 -16.34
C ALA A 149 -6.36 2.25 -14.95
N VAL A 150 -7.26 1.33 -14.57
CA VAL A 150 -7.89 1.31 -13.25
C VAL A 150 -6.93 0.85 -12.14
N PHE A 151 -6.06 -0.12 -12.42
CA PHE A 151 -5.16 -0.69 -11.40
C PHE A 151 -3.91 0.16 -11.18
N ALA A 152 -3.41 0.83 -12.24
CA ALA A 152 -2.14 1.56 -12.22
C ALA A 152 -2.04 2.60 -11.09
N PRO A 153 -3.07 3.42 -10.78
CA PRO A 153 -2.98 4.39 -9.69
C PRO A 153 -2.73 3.72 -8.34
N LEU A 154 -3.48 2.67 -8.00
CA LEU A 154 -3.30 1.92 -6.76
C LEU A 154 -1.97 1.15 -6.73
N PHE A 155 -1.55 0.60 -7.87
CA PHE A 155 -0.27 -0.06 -7.99
C PHE A 155 0.92 0.90 -7.78
N LYS A 156 0.82 2.14 -8.26
CA LYS A 156 1.82 3.19 -8.00
C LYS A 156 1.90 3.52 -6.49
N VAL A 157 0.77 3.62 -5.80
CA VAL A 157 0.77 3.80 -4.34
C VAL A 157 1.36 2.58 -3.64
N LEU A 158 1.04 1.37 -4.09
CA LEU A 158 1.61 0.13 -3.56
C LEU A 158 3.14 0.13 -3.66
N ARG A 159 3.69 0.48 -4.83
CA ARG A 159 5.14 0.55 -5.05
C ARG A 159 5.80 1.62 -4.20
N LEU A 160 5.14 2.75 -4.01
CA LEU A 160 5.61 3.79 -3.10
C LEU A 160 5.72 3.25 -1.67
N VAL A 161 4.65 2.65 -1.14
CA VAL A 161 4.62 2.19 0.27
C VAL A 161 5.46 0.95 0.54
N ASP A 162 5.83 0.18 -0.48
CA ASP A 162 6.71 -0.99 -0.35
C ASP A 162 8.21 -0.61 -0.43
N GLY A 163 8.53 0.63 -0.80
CA GLY A 163 9.91 1.14 -0.75
C GLY A 163 10.36 1.43 0.68
N ASP A 164 11.51 0.89 1.09
CA ASP A 164 12.02 0.96 2.47
C ASP A 164 12.68 2.30 2.84
N VAL A 165 12.79 3.23 1.90
CA VAL A 165 13.80 4.31 2.00
C VAL A 165 13.29 5.56 2.75
N LYS A 166 11.97 5.81 2.82
CA LYS A 166 11.44 7.07 3.41
C LYS A 166 10.22 6.83 4.33
N PRO A 167 10.03 7.60 5.41
CA PRO A 167 8.78 7.61 6.17
C PRO A 167 7.62 8.07 5.29
N LEU A 168 6.59 7.22 5.14
CA LEU A 168 5.49 7.45 4.19
C LEU A 168 4.15 7.73 4.86
N MET A 169 4.06 7.69 6.20
CA MET A 169 2.80 7.88 6.92
C MET A 169 2.07 9.16 6.50
N GLY A 170 2.81 10.27 6.37
CA GLY A 170 2.26 11.55 5.93
C GLY A 170 1.84 11.61 4.47
N PHE A 171 2.20 10.62 3.64
CA PHE A 171 1.89 10.59 2.21
C PHE A 171 0.78 9.61 1.84
N VAL A 172 0.58 8.52 2.60
CA VAL A 172 -0.34 7.43 2.22
C VAL A 172 -1.74 7.92 1.88
N TYR A 173 -2.38 8.68 2.76
CA TYR A 173 -3.77 9.12 2.57
C TYR A 173 -3.92 10.03 1.34
N GLY A 174 -3.08 11.05 1.20
CA GLY A 174 -3.12 11.96 0.04
C GLY A 174 -2.82 11.25 -1.28
N LYS A 175 -1.91 10.27 -1.30
CA LYS A 175 -1.65 9.44 -2.50
C LYS A 175 -2.84 8.55 -2.84
N LEU A 176 -3.57 8.03 -1.86
CA LEU A 176 -4.82 7.30 -2.08
C LEU A 176 -5.94 8.20 -2.62
N LEU A 177 -6.07 9.44 -2.13
CA LEU A 177 -7.01 10.41 -2.69
C LEU A 177 -6.69 10.72 -4.16
N LYS A 178 -5.41 10.90 -4.49
CA LYS A 178 -4.96 11.07 -5.88
C LYS A 178 -5.27 9.82 -6.72
N ALA A 179 -4.99 8.62 -6.19
CA ALA A 179 -5.27 7.37 -6.89
C ALA A 179 -6.77 7.20 -7.16
N LYS A 180 -7.63 7.51 -6.19
CA LYS A 180 -9.10 7.50 -6.35
C LYS A 180 -9.55 8.44 -7.47
N ARG A 181 -8.98 9.66 -7.57
CA ARG A 181 -9.27 10.59 -8.69
C ARG A 181 -8.87 10.00 -10.04
N GLN A 182 -7.65 9.46 -10.15
CA GLN A 182 -7.17 8.85 -11.39
C GLN A 182 -7.99 7.61 -11.82
N VAL A 183 -8.51 6.85 -10.86
CA VAL A 183 -9.44 5.74 -11.15
C VAL A 183 -10.76 6.25 -11.74
N LYS A 184 -11.30 7.37 -11.24
CA LYS A 184 -12.51 8.00 -11.81
C LYS A 184 -12.25 8.48 -13.24
N GLU A 185 -11.11 9.12 -13.47
CA GLU A 185 -10.67 9.58 -14.79
C GLU A 185 -10.54 8.41 -15.78
N ALA A 186 -9.91 7.30 -15.36
CA ALA A 186 -9.76 6.08 -16.17
C ALA A 186 -11.10 5.47 -16.60
N LEU A 187 -12.18 5.71 -15.83
CA LEU A 187 -13.54 5.26 -16.11
C LEU A 187 -14.39 6.36 -16.77
N GLY A 188 -13.76 7.42 -17.25
CA GLY A 188 -14.37 8.53 -17.99
C GLY A 188 -15.18 9.49 -17.12
N ASN A 189 -14.94 9.53 -15.81
CA ASN A 189 -15.71 10.33 -14.84
C ASN A 189 -17.23 10.08 -14.88
N VAL A 190 -17.64 8.91 -15.39
CA VAL A 190 -19.04 8.48 -15.40
C VAL A 190 -19.33 7.75 -14.09
N GLU A 191 -20.20 8.32 -13.26
CA GLU A 191 -20.49 7.81 -11.91
C GLU A 191 -20.87 6.33 -11.90
N ASN A 192 -21.78 5.92 -12.79
CA ASN A 192 -22.19 4.52 -12.92
C ASN A 192 -21.04 3.55 -13.25
N ARG A 193 -19.94 4.02 -13.83
CA ARG A 193 -18.77 3.20 -14.16
C ARG A 193 -17.77 3.10 -13.01
N PHE A 194 -17.59 4.17 -12.23
CA PHE A 194 -16.60 4.20 -11.15
C PHE A 194 -17.15 3.94 -9.76
N LYS A 195 -18.45 4.11 -9.51
CA LYS A 195 -19.04 4.06 -8.15
C LYS A 195 -18.68 2.77 -7.40
N ASP A 196 -18.80 1.62 -8.04
CA ASP A 196 -18.54 0.33 -7.41
C ASP A 196 -17.04 0.12 -7.15
N VAL A 197 -16.18 0.60 -8.07
CA VAL A 197 -14.73 0.56 -7.92
C VAL A 197 -14.29 1.44 -6.75
N VAL A 198 -14.83 2.66 -6.66
CA VAL A 198 -14.55 3.61 -5.57
C VAL A 198 -15.08 3.08 -4.24
N ALA A 199 -16.28 2.49 -4.22
CA ALA A 199 -16.85 1.87 -3.03
C ALA A 199 -15.97 0.72 -2.50
N VAL A 200 -15.36 -0.08 -3.38
CA VAL A 200 -14.37 -1.08 -2.97
C VAL A 200 -13.15 -0.43 -2.32
N ILE A 201 -12.60 0.64 -2.92
CA ILE A 201 -11.45 1.37 -2.37
C ILE A 201 -11.79 1.91 -0.98
N GLU A 202 -12.91 2.61 -0.85
CA GLU A 202 -13.37 3.22 0.41
C GLU A 202 -13.62 2.16 1.48
N LYS A 203 -14.33 1.07 1.15
CA LYS A 203 -14.59 -0.04 2.07
C LYS A 203 -13.30 -0.68 2.59
N LYS A 204 -12.27 -0.82 1.75
CA LYS A 204 -10.99 -1.40 2.17
C LYS A 204 -10.10 -0.39 2.90
N MET A 205 -10.27 0.90 2.66
CA MET A 205 -9.59 2.00 3.33
C MET A 205 -10.12 2.23 4.75
N ALA A 206 -11.45 2.14 4.92
CA ALA A 206 -12.18 2.52 6.13
C ALA A 206 -11.65 1.89 7.42
N GLY A 207 -11.38 2.73 8.42
CA GLY A 207 -10.81 2.36 9.72
C GLY A 207 -9.37 1.84 9.65
N ARG A 208 -8.72 1.92 8.49
CA ARG A 208 -7.38 1.43 8.23
C ARG A 208 -6.47 2.56 7.76
N LEU A 209 -6.51 2.89 6.48
CA LEU A 209 -5.66 3.92 5.87
C LEU A 209 -6.27 5.32 5.93
N ASP A 210 -7.45 5.44 6.54
CA ASP A 210 -8.09 6.68 6.97
C ASP A 210 -8.31 6.71 8.49
N SER A 211 -7.47 6.00 9.24
CA SER A 211 -7.47 6.08 10.71
C SER A 211 -7.06 7.48 11.19
N PRO A 212 -7.38 7.87 12.45
CA PRO A 212 -6.95 9.13 13.06
C PRO A 212 -5.46 9.45 12.82
N LEU A 213 -4.60 8.43 12.92
CA LEU A 213 -3.16 8.56 12.69
C LEU A 213 -2.83 8.96 11.24
N HIS A 214 -3.46 8.36 10.24
CA HIS A 214 -3.21 8.68 8.82
C HIS A 214 -3.79 10.04 8.43
N LEU A 215 -4.97 10.37 8.95
CA LEU A 215 -5.61 11.67 8.71
C LEU A 215 -4.80 12.79 9.34
N THR A 216 -4.31 12.60 10.57
CA THR A 216 -3.41 13.54 11.25
C THR A 216 -2.08 13.68 10.51
N ALA A 217 -1.50 12.57 10.05
CA ALA A 217 -0.27 12.61 9.26
C ALA A 217 -0.46 13.38 7.95
N TYR A 218 -1.62 13.26 7.31
CA TYR A 218 -1.97 14.01 6.10
C TYR A 218 -2.13 15.51 6.38
N LEU A 219 -2.91 15.87 7.41
CA LEU A 219 -3.12 17.26 7.84
C LEU A 219 -1.80 17.95 8.18
N LEU A 220 -0.93 17.28 8.93
CA LEU A 220 0.36 17.82 9.36
C LEU A 220 1.43 17.83 8.28
N ASN A 221 1.20 17.26 7.10
CA ASN A 221 2.20 17.22 6.04
C ASN A 221 2.17 18.53 5.21
N PRO A 222 3.24 19.37 5.27
CA PRO A 222 3.29 20.65 4.57
C PRO A 222 3.02 20.55 3.07
N HIS A 223 3.45 19.45 2.43
CA HIS A 223 3.19 19.20 1.00
C HIS A 223 1.70 19.26 0.65
N TYR A 224 0.80 18.85 1.56
CA TYR A 224 -0.63 18.86 1.29
C TYR A 224 -1.29 20.14 1.78
N ASN A 225 -1.06 20.55 3.03
CA ASN A 225 -1.78 21.70 3.58
C ASN A 225 -1.33 23.05 3.00
N TYR A 226 -0.09 23.19 2.51
CA TYR A 226 0.31 24.43 1.81
C TYR A 226 -0.26 24.50 0.39
N ALA A 227 -0.42 23.35 -0.27
CA ALA A 227 -1.02 23.27 -1.59
C ALA A 227 -2.56 23.43 -1.53
N ASP A 228 -3.20 22.91 -0.48
CA ASP A 228 -4.65 22.97 -0.25
C ASP A 228 -4.96 23.26 1.22
N PRO A 229 -5.21 24.53 1.58
CA PRO A 229 -5.58 24.91 2.94
C PRO A 229 -6.94 24.38 3.40
N SER A 230 -7.85 24.00 2.49
CA SER A 230 -9.19 23.52 2.87
C SER A 230 -9.18 22.17 3.60
N ILE A 231 -8.01 21.50 3.64
CA ILE A 231 -7.77 20.30 4.45
C ILE A 231 -8.11 20.52 5.93
N PHE A 232 -7.92 21.75 6.44
CA PHE A 232 -8.25 22.09 7.83
C PHE A 232 -9.76 22.18 8.09
N ASP A 233 -10.56 22.39 7.05
CA ASP A 233 -12.02 22.57 7.16
C ASP A 233 -12.78 21.24 6.95
N ALA A 234 -12.09 20.18 6.52
CA ALA A 234 -12.70 18.89 6.24
C ALA A 234 -13.05 18.15 7.56
N PRO A 235 -14.35 17.93 7.88
CA PRO A 235 -14.76 17.41 9.19
C PRO A 235 -14.09 16.08 9.56
N LYS A 236 -14.01 15.15 8.60
CA LYS A 236 -13.34 13.86 8.79
C LYS A 236 -11.88 14.01 9.22
N ILE A 237 -11.16 14.99 8.66
CA ILE A 237 -9.73 15.20 8.94
C ILE A 237 -9.58 15.83 10.33
N THR A 238 -10.41 16.82 10.65
CA THR A 238 -10.40 17.51 11.94
C THR A 238 -10.79 16.58 13.10
N GLU A 239 -11.84 15.77 12.94
CA GLU A 239 -12.20 14.71 13.90
C GLU A 239 -11.06 13.70 14.07
N GLY A 240 -10.46 13.25 12.96
CA GLY A 240 -9.31 12.36 12.99
C GLY A 240 -8.09 12.96 13.69
N PHE A 241 -7.89 14.28 13.59
CA PHE A 241 -6.84 15.00 14.30
C PHE A 241 -7.10 15.05 15.81
N ILE A 242 -8.32 15.43 16.22
CA ILE A 242 -8.71 15.51 17.63
C ILE A 242 -8.54 14.13 18.31
N SER A 243 -9.09 13.06 17.73
CA SER A 243 -8.91 11.71 18.29
C SER A 243 -7.44 11.28 18.35
N CYS A 244 -6.61 11.75 17.44
CA CYS A 244 -5.17 11.47 17.48
C CYS A 244 -4.47 12.24 18.60
N VAL A 245 -4.85 13.49 18.86
CA VAL A 245 -4.33 14.29 19.97
C VAL A 245 -4.68 13.65 21.32
N GLU A 246 -5.95 13.31 21.53
CA GLU A 246 -6.44 12.63 22.75
C GLU A 246 -5.69 11.31 23.01
N THR A 247 -5.42 10.55 21.94
CA THR A 247 -4.68 9.29 22.04
C THR A 247 -3.18 9.52 22.32
N PHE A 248 -2.57 10.54 21.71
CA PHE A 248 -1.13 10.81 21.82
C PHE A 248 -0.74 11.42 23.16
N TYR A 249 -1.57 12.33 23.67
CA TYR A 249 -1.42 13.03 24.95
C TYR A 249 -2.42 12.50 25.98
N TYR A 250 -2.57 11.17 26.01
CA TYR A 250 -3.47 10.49 26.92
C TYR A 250 -3.17 10.87 28.38
N HIS A 251 -4.19 11.36 29.11
CA HIS A 251 -4.11 11.93 30.47
C HIS A 251 -3.23 13.19 30.63
N ASP A 252 -3.00 13.95 29.55
CA ASP A 252 -2.27 15.22 29.56
C ASP A 252 -3.12 16.30 28.88
N ASP A 253 -4.17 16.73 29.60
CA ASP A 253 -5.20 17.65 29.08
C ASP A 253 -4.60 19.00 28.69
N GLU A 254 -3.58 19.48 29.41
CA GLU A 254 -2.84 20.69 29.07
C GLU A 254 -2.16 20.54 27.69
N MET A 255 -1.45 19.43 27.44
CA MET A 255 -0.84 19.23 26.13
C MET A 255 -1.88 19.02 25.02
N GLN A 256 -3.03 18.42 25.32
CA GLN A 256 -4.13 18.29 24.35
C GLN A 256 -4.67 19.67 23.94
N GLU A 257 -4.98 20.52 24.91
CA GLU A 257 -5.44 21.90 24.67
C GLU A 257 -4.39 22.70 23.90
N GLN A 258 -3.12 22.63 24.33
CA GLN A 258 -2.03 23.29 23.63
C GLN A 258 -1.92 22.81 22.19
N ALA A 259 -1.92 21.50 21.93
CA ALA A 259 -1.74 20.95 20.58
C ALA A 259 -2.93 21.26 19.66
N ALA A 260 -4.16 21.05 20.13
CA ALA A 260 -5.35 21.11 19.31
C ALA A 260 -5.96 22.51 19.18
N ASN A 261 -6.05 23.26 20.28
CA ASN A 261 -6.80 24.51 20.29
C ASN A 261 -5.92 25.73 20.03
N ILE A 262 -4.64 25.68 20.44
CA ILE A 262 -3.74 26.84 20.34
C ILE A 262 -2.73 26.66 19.21
N LYS A 263 -1.92 25.60 19.24
CA LYS A 263 -0.79 25.45 18.32
C LYS A 263 -1.23 25.06 16.90
N LEU A 264 -2.35 24.36 16.73
CA LEU A 264 -2.87 24.05 15.39
C LEU A 264 -3.28 25.32 14.65
N GLN A 265 -3.95 26.26 15.32
CA GLN A 265 -4.36 27.54 14.71
C GLN A 265 -3.15 28.32 14.19
N LYS A 266 -2.06 28.40 14.97
CA LYS A 266 -0.81 29.03 14.50
C LYS A 266 -0.29 28.41 13.20
N PHE A 267 -0.36 27.09 13.11
CA PHE A 267 0.07 26.37 11.92
C PHE A 267 -0.86 26.62 10.71
N GLN A 268 -2.18 26.63 10.95
CA GLN A 268 -3.22 26.91 9.95
C GLN A 268 -3.08 28.34 9.40
N ASN A 269 -2.93 29.33 10.29
CA ASN A 269 -2.79 30.75 9.97
C ASN A 269 -1.42 31.12 9.38
N ARG A 270 -0.49 30.16 9.30
CA ARG A 270 0.89 30.37 8.83
C ARG A 270 1.63 31.42 9.66
N GLU A 271 1.44 31.41 10.97
CA GLU A 271 2.12 32.32 11.88
C GLU A 271 3.58 31.91 12.12
N ASP A 272 4.39 32.82 12.65
CA ASP A 272 5.73 32.50 13.15
C ASP A 272 6.61 31.85 12.03
N PRO A 273 7.56 30.91 12.26
CA PRO A 273 8.38 30.34 11.17
C PRO A 273 7.60 29.72 10.00
N PHE A 274 6.31 29.40 10.15
CA PHE A 274 5.47 28.86 9.08
C PHE A 274 5.17 29.88 7.97
N SER A 275 5.23 31.18 8.28
CA SER A 275 5.06 32.26 7.29
C SER A 275 6.22 32.35 6.29
N LYS A 276 7.40 31.86 6.66
CA LYS A 276 8.66 32.09 5.94
C LYS A 276 8.62 31.48 4.55
N LYS A 277 9.19 32.17 3.56
CA LYS A 277 9.26 31.70 2.16
C LYS A 277 9.86 30.29 2.05
N LEU A 278 10.92 30.00 2.81
CA LEU A 278 11.56 28.67 2.83
C LEU A 278 10.65 27.56 3.36
N ALA A 279 9.72 27.88 4.26
CA ALA A 279 8.75 26.92 4.77
C ALA A 279 7.74 26.52 3.67
N ARG A 280 7.43 27.45 2.74
CA ARG A 280 6.50 27.27 1.61
C ARG A 280 7.12 26.51 0.43
N THR A 281 8.44 26.61 0.23
CA THR A 281 9.14 25.93 -0.89
C THR A 281 9.34 24.42 -0.68
N PHE A 282 8.63 23.80 0.25
CA PHE A 282 8.68 22.35 0.51
C PHE A 282 8.34 21.52 -0.74
N GLU A 283 7.59 22.07 -1.69
CA GLU A 283 7.28 21.43 -2.98
C GLU A 283 8.52 21.13 -3.83
N ASN A 284 9.61 21.89 -3.65
CA ASN A 284 10.83 21.79 -4.46
C ASN A 284 11.93 20.93 -3.84
N PHE A 285 11.81 20.56 -2.57
CA PHE A 285 12.82 19.78 -1.87
C PHE A 285 12.28 18.39 -1.55
N ASP A 286 13.12 17.38 -1.76
CA ASP A 286 12.91 15.98 -1.40
C ASP A 286 12.96 15.76 0.13
N CYS A 287 12.40 16.73 0.88
CA CYS A 287 12.55 16.92 2.30
C CYS A 287 11.53 16.06 3.06
N ASN A 288 12.00 15.39 4.11
CA ASN A 288 11.15 14.61 4.99
C ASN A 288 10.23 15.56 5.78
N PRO A 289 8.89 15.37 5.78
CA PRO A 289 7.96 16.21 6.55
C PRO A 289 8.34 16.29 8.05
N ALA A 290 8.89 15.23 8.63
CA ALA A 290 9.35 15.26 10.02
C ALA A 290 10.54 16.23 10.22
N SER A 291 11.47 16.31 9.26
CA SER A 291 12.58 17.27 9.30
C SER A 291 12.09 18.70 9.15
N TRP A 292 11.08 18.93 8.30
CA TRP A 292 10.43 20.23 8.17
C TRP A 292 9.83 20.69 9.51
N TRP A 293 9.14 19.80 10.23
CA TRP A 293 8.60 20.11 11.55
C TRP A 293 9.67 20.43 12.59
N ARG A 294 10.83 19.74 12.55
CA ARG A 294 11.95 20.08 13.44
C ARG A 294 12.46 21.50 13.21
N LEU A 295 12.49 21.95 11.96
CA LEU A 295 13.00 23.27 11.60
C LEU A 295 12.00 24.40 11.87
N TYR A 296 10.74 24.23 11.46
CA TYR A 296 9.74 25.31 11.49
C TYR A 296 8.75 25.23 12.66
N GLY A 297 8.62 24.07 13.31
CA GLY A 297 7.68 23.84 14.42
C GLY A 297 8.13 24.38 15.78
N THR A 298 9.23 25.13 15.86
CA THR A 298 9.88 25.52 17.13
C THR A 298 9.02 26.39 18.04
N LYS A 299 8.06 27.14 17.49
CA LYS A 299 7.09 27.96 18.25
C LYS A 299 5.82 27.19 18.65
N THR A 300 5.74 25.91 18.28
CA THR A 300 4.60 25.02 18.55
C THR A 300 5.10 23.68 19.14
N PRO A 301 5.73 23.66 20.32
CA PRO A 301 6.46 22.49 20.81
C PRO A 301 5.58 21.23 21.00
N ALA A 302 4.33 21.39 21.47
CA ALA A 302 3.38 20.29 21.57
C ALA A 302 3.09 19.70 20.16
N LEU A 303 2.60 20.53 19.24
CA LEU A 303 2.29 20.09 17.88
C LEU A 303 3.53 19.52 17.14
N GLN A 304 4.69 20.15 17.32
CA GLN A 304 5.97 19.72 16.73
C GLN A 304 6.38 18.33 17.22
N LYS A 305 6.28 18.07 18.53
CA LYS A 305 6.59 16.77 19.13
C LYS A 305 5.70 15.67 18.54
N MET A 306 4.41 15.96 18.40
CA MET A 306 3.46 15.02 17.80
C MET A 306 3.74 14.81 16.31
N ALA A 307 3.82 15.88 15.52
CA ALA A 307 4.04 15.84 14.08
C ALA A 307 5.33 15.10 13.72
N THR A 308 6.43 15.42 14.40
CA THR A 308 7.74 14.77 14.16
C THR A 308 7.65 13.27 14.40
N LYS A 309 6.94 12.82 15.45
CA LYS A 309 6.79 11.38 15.73
C LYS A 309 5.90 10.67 14.74
N ILE A 310 4.75 11.26 14.40
CA ILE A 310 3.78 10.66 13.46
C ILE A 310 4.38 10.57 12.05
N LEU A 311 4.99 11.66 11.56
CA LEU A 311 5.53 11.74 10.22
C LEU A 311 6.81 10.91 10.03
N SER A 312 7.49 10.56 11.13
CA SER A 312 8.63 9.62 11.09
C SER A 312 8.21 8.15 11.07
N LEU A 313 6.92 7.82 11.17
CA LEU A 313 6.47 6.44 11.10
C LEU A 313 6.56 5.88 9.68
N THR A 314 6.93 4.59 9.59
CA THR A 314 6.74 3.79 8.38
C THR A 314 5.28 3.36 8.25
N SER A 315 4.82 3.07 7.03
CA SER A 315 3.44 2.63 6.76
C SER A 315 3.33 1.17 6.34
N ASN A 316 4.45 0.45 6.28
CA ASN A 316 4.51 -0.97 5.90
C ASN A 316 5.11 -1.82 7.04
N SER A 317 4.77 -3.11 7.04
CA SER A 317 5.39 -4.13 7.89
C SER A 317 6.45 -4.97 7.15
N SER A 318 6.61 -4.76 5.83
CA SER A 318 7.47 -5.59 4.96
C SER A 318 8.96 -5.36 5.21
N GLY A 319 9.38 -4.18 5.67
CA GLY A 319 10.76 -3.94 6.10
C GLY A 319 11.19 -4.87 7.25
N CYS A 320 10.26 -5.26 8.14
CA CYS A 320 10.54 -6.27 9.16
C CYS A 320 10.72 -7.65 8.51
N GLU A 321 9.82 -8.07 7.62
CA GLU A 321 9.84 -9.42 6.99
C GLU A 321 11.13 -9.69 6.20
N ARG A 322 11.70 -8.69 5.50
CA ARG A 322 12.96 -8.84 4.77
C ARG A 322 14.17 -9.01 5.70
N ASN A 323 14.17 -8.33 6.84
CA ASN A 323 15.20 -8.53 7.87
C ASN A 323 15.12 -9.94 8.48
N TRP A 324 13.90 -10.48 8.70
CA TRP A 324 13.73 -11.85 9.20
C TRP A 324 14.19 -12.91 8.19
N SER A 325 14.02 -12.68 6.87
CA SER A 325 14.52 -13.63 5.86
C SER A 325 16.05 -13.77 5.82
N GLY A 326 16.80 -12.80 6.36
CA GLY A 326 18.25 -12.93 6.58
C GLY A 326 18.63 -13.78 7.80
N PHE A 327 17.70 -13.98 8.74
CA PHE A 327 17.89 -14.76 9.97
C PHE A 327 17.26 -16.17 9.91
N ASP A 328 16.56 -16.52 8.83
CA ASP A 328 15.87 -17.82 8.68
C ASP A 328 16.82 -19.03 8.73
N GLY A 329 18.12 -18.84 8.53
CA GLY A 329 19.14 -19.89 8.73
C GLY A 329 19.38 -20.28 10.19
N VAL A 330 19.06 -19.40 11.16
CA VAL A 330 19.27 -19.66 12.60
C VAL A 330 17.96 -20.10 13.27
N SER A 331 16.81 -19.63 12.76
CA SER A 331 15.51 -19.91 13.37
C SER A 331 15.00 -21.33 13.12
N THR A 332 15.41 -22.00 12.03
CA THR A 332 14.99 -23.39 11.74
C THR A 332 15.55 -24.39 12.75
N TYR A 333 16.78 -24.19 13.24
CA TYR A 333 17.43 -25.06 14.23
C TYR A 333 16.90 -24.84 15.67
N LEU A 334 16.52 -23.61 16.01
CA LEU A 334 15.89 -23.28 17.28
C LEU A 334 14.42 -23.75 17.35
N LEU A 335 13.70 -23.73 16.22
CA LEU A 335 12.32 -24.22 16.13
C LEU A 335 12.22 -25.74 16.25
N SER A 336 13.16 -26.52 15.69
CA SER A 336 13.15 -27.98 15.86
C SER A 336 13.41 -28.41 17.30
N THR A 337 14.19 -27.64 18.05
CA THR A 337 14.57 -27.96 19.44
C THR A 337 13.51 -27.50 20.46
N LEU A 338 12.74 -26.44 20.16
CA LEU A 338 11.70 -25.91 21.05
C LEU A 338 10.31 -26.52 20.84
N GLN A 339 10.10 -27.29 19.76
CA GLN A 339 8.82 -27.95 19.48
C GLN A 339 8.52 -29.12 20.44
N GLN A 340 9.51 -29.60 21.19
CA GLN A 340 9.32 -30.67 22.18
C GLN A 340 8.83 -30.20 23.55
N HIS A 341 8.82 -28.89 23.87
CA HIS A 341 8.57 -28.50 25.28
C HIS A 341 7.50 -27.46 25.63
N TYR A 342 6.92 -26.63 24.76
CA TYR A 342 5.84 -25.73 25.22
C TYR A 342 4.79 -25.38 24.17
N ASN A 343 3.58 -25.95 24.34
CA ASN A 343 2.34 -25.47 23.74
C ASN A 343 1.84 -24.24 24.51
N LYS A 344 2.17 -23.04 24.01
CA LYS A 344 1.52 -21.72 24.26
C LYS A 344 2.52 -20.66 23.82
N ASN A 345 2.37 -20.00 22.66
CA ASN A 345 3.13 -18.76 22.39
C ASN A 345 2.60 -17.90 21.22
N ALA A 346 1.44 -17.29 21.42
CA ALA A 346 1.15 -15.99 20.80
C ALA A 346 1.86 -14.85 21.56
N GLU A 347 2.14 -15.04 22.85
CA GLU A 347 2.79 -14.06 23.71
C GLU A 347 4.31 -13.97 23.48
N LEU A 348 5.06 -15.06 23.27
CA LEU A 348 6.50 -14.91 22.95
C LEU A 348 6.76 -14.21 21.61
N LYS A 349 5.90 -14.37 20.58
CA LYS A 349 6.07 -13.59 19.33
C LYS A 349 5.85 -12.08 19.56
N VAL A 350 4.99 -11.73 20.52
CA VAL A 350 4.76 -10.35 20.95
C VAL A 350 5.90 -9.85 21.85
N LEU A 351 6.45 -10.71 22.70
CA LEU A 351 7.58 -10.41 23.58
C LEU A 351 8.89 -10.23 22.79
N LEU A 352 9.15 -11.05 21.77
CA LEU A 352 10.30 -10.89 20.87
C LEU A 352 10.24 -9.58 20.08
N PHE A 353 9.05 -9.12 19.69
CA PHE A 353 8.87 -7.81 19.05
C PHE A 353 9.11 -6.64 20.02
N LEU A 354 8.82 -6.82 21.31
CA LEU A 354 9.14 -5.86 22.37
C LEU A 354 10.64 -5.84 22.69
N ILE A 355 11.29 -7.01 22.74
CA ILE A 355 12.72 -7.16 23.01
C ILE A 355 13.56 -6.59 21.87
N TYR A 356 13.24 -6.87 20.60
CA TYR A 356 14.00 -6.35 19.46
C TYR A 356 14.01 -4.81 19.38
N ARG A 357 12.93 -4.14 19.80
CA ARG A 357 12.86 -2.67 19.87
C ARG A 357 13.54 -2.09 21.12
N CYS A 358 13.75 -2.89 22.16
CA CYS A 358 14.55 -2.51 23.33
C CYS A 358 16.06 -2.65 23.06
N THR A 359 16.50 -3.65 22.29
CA THR A 359 17.92 -3.89 22.01
C THR A 359 18.51 -2.86 21.04
N LEU A 360 17.76 -2.45 20.00
CA LEU A 360 18.17 -1.38 19.06
C LEU A 360 18.29 0.02 19.71
N ARG A 361 17.86 0.18 20.96
CA ARG A 361 18.06 1.40 21.76
C ARG A 361 19.29 1.35 22.67
N ARG A 362 19.97 0.21 22.78
CA ARG A 362 21.22 0.07 23.55
C ARG A 362 22.47 0.15 22.67
N GLU A 363 22.34 0.03 21.36
CA GLU A 363 23.48 0.10 20.42
C GLU A 363 23.60 1.44 19.67
N ILE A 364 22.74 2.40 20.00
CA ILE A 364 22.90 3.80 19.57
C ILE A 364 22.89 4.64 20.85
N GLY A 365 24.02 4.59 21.54
CA GLY A 365 24.38 5.57 22.57
C GLY A 365 24.62 6.94 21.95
#